data_AF-A0A6P0JWM2-F1
#
_entry.id   AF-A0A6P0JWM2-F1
#
_cell.length_a   1.000
_cell.length_b   1.000
_cell.length_c   1.000
_cell.angle_alpha   90.00
_cell.angle_beta   90.00
_cell.angle_gamma   90.00
#
_symmetry.space_group_name_H-M   'P 1'
#
loop_
_entity.id
_entity.type
_entity.pdbx_description
1 polymer ?
#
loop_
_entity_poly.entity_id
_entity_poly.type
_entity_poly.pdbx_seq_one_letter_code
_entity_poly.pdbx_strand_id
1 'polypeptide(L)'
;QSECEQLLSAVIHNWSSLKNTSIAGFRKAFLQREGVLKPWYGSWLLQVERKSYDVLLARIPWGIQTIKLPWMNAVLSVEWWVD
;
A
#
# COMPACT_ATOMS: atom_id res chain seq x y z
N GLN A 1 -11.78 -11.80 15.19
CA GLN A 1 -11.93 -10.91 14.03
C GLN A 1 -11.68 -9.43 14.38
N SER A 2 -11.19 -9.09 15.58
CA SER A 2 -11.01 -7.69 16.01
C SER A 2 -9.63 -7.09 15.70
N GLU A 3 -8.54 -7.86 15.68
CA GLU A 3 -7.20 -7.25 15.56
C GLU A 3 -6.95 -6.63 14.18
N CYS A 4 -7.44 -7.26 13.11
CA CYS A 4 -7.30 -6.71 11.75
C CYS A 4 -8.03 -5.38 11.60
N GLU A 5 -9.21 -5.22 12.19
CA GLU A 5 -9.95 -3.95 12.12
C GLU A 5 -9.30 -2.86 12.98
N GLN A 6 -8.78 -3.23 14.15
CA GLN A 6 -7.99 -2.32 15.00
C GLN A 6 -6.73 -1.85 14.28
N LEU A 7 -6.02 -2.75 13.59
CA LEU A 7 -4.86 -2.40 12.78
C LEU A 7 -5.23 -1.40 11.67
N LEU A 8 -6.31 -1.65 10.93
CA LEU A 8 -6.75 -0.74 9.87
C LEU A 8 -7.18 0.62 10.42
N SER A 9 -7.85 0.63 11.58
CA SER A 9 -8.21 1.86 12.29
C SER A 9 -6.96 2.64 12.71
N ALA A 10 -5.95 1.94 13.27
CA ALA A 10 -4.68 2.55 13.64
C ALA A 10 -3.93 3.12 12.43
N VAL A 11 -3.92 2.41 11.29
CA VAL A 11 -3.34 2.89 10.04
C VAL A 11 -4.01 4.18 9.57
N ILE A 12 -5.34 4.21 9.54
CA ILE A 12 -6.11 5.42 9.16
C ILE A 12 -5.81 6.57 10.13
N HIS A 13 -5.76 6.30 11.43
CA HIS A 13 -5.50 7.30 12.46
C HIS A 13 -4.10 7.91 12.33
N ASN A 14 -3.07 7.08 12.09
CA ASN A 14 -1.69 7.54 11.96
C ASN A 14 -1.43 8.24 10.62
N TRP A 15 -2.19 7.91 9.57
CA TRP A 15 -2.12 8.61 8.29
C TRP A 15 -3.12 9.77 8.25
N SER A 16 -2.78 10.85 8.96
CA SER A 16 -3.63 12.03 9.22
C SER A 16 -4.30 12.65 7.98
N SER A 17 -3.73 12.47 6.78
CA SER A 17 -4.30 12.96 5.52
C SER A 17 -5.58 12.23 5.10
N LEU A 18 -5.84 11.03 5.65
CA LEU A 18 -7.06 10.25 5.38
C LEU A 18 -8.29 10.75 6.15
N LYS A 19 -8.13 11.61 7.16
CA LYS A 19 -9.23 12.21 7.94
C LYS A 19 -10.28 11.17 8.36
N ASN A 20 -11.54 11.35 7.96
CA ASN A 20 -12.68 10.51 8.32
C ASN A 20 -12.91 9.35 7.32
N THR A 21 -11.87 8.89 6.62
CA THR A 21 -11.99 7.75 5.71
C THR A 21 -12.40 6.49 6.48
N SER A 22 -13.47 5.84 6.04
CA SER A 22 -13.91 4.58 6.65
C SER A 22 -12.94 3.44 6.31
N ILE A 23 -12.93 2.38 7.12
CA ILE A 23 -12.13 1.17 6.84
C ILE A 23 -12.45 0.59 5.45
N ALA A 24 -13.73 0.60 5.05
CA ALA A 24 -14.14 0.14 3.73
C ALA A 24 -13.57 1.04 2.61
N GLY A 25 -13.62 2.36 2.78
CA GLY A 25 -13.04 3.33 1.86
C GLY A 25 -11.52 3.16 1.74
N PHE A 26 -10.83 3.00 2.88
CA PHE A 26 -9.39 2.76 2.93
C PHE A 26 -9.00 1.48 2.19
N ARG A 27 -9.71 0.37 2.44
CA ARG A 27 -9.47 -0.91 1.73
C ARG A 27 -9.61 -0.73 0.23
N LYS A 28 -10.72 -0.15 -0.23
CA LYS A 28 -10.99 0.04 -1.66
C LYS A 28 -9.97 0.98 -2.34
N ALA A 29 -9.56 2.03 -1.64
CA ALA A 29 -8.63 3.02 -2.20
C ALA A 29 -7.17 2.54 -2.17
N PHE A 30 -6.69 1.94 -1.08
CA PHE A 30 -5.25 1.76 -0.90
C PHE A 30 -4.80 0.31 -0.74
N LEU A 31 -5.71 -0.65 -0.52
CA LEU A 31 -5.36 -2.06 -0.37
C LEU A 31 -5.84 -2.93 -1.54
N GLN A 32 -7.00 -2.61 -2.11
CA GLN A 32 -7.63 -3.34 -3.20
C GLN A 32 -7.38 -2.60 -4.52
N ARG A 33 -6.17 -2.76 -5.05
CA ARG A 33 -5.73 -2.06 -6.24
C ARG A 33 -5.33 -3.02 -7.33
N GLU A 34 -5.70 -2.65 -8.56
CA GLU A 34 -5.22 -3.33 -9.74
C GLU A 34 -3.73 -3.05 -9.92
N GLY A 35 -3.01 -4.05 -10.40
CA GLY A 35 -1.58 -3.95 -10.62
C GLY A 35 -1.02 -5.15 -11.37
N VAL A 36 0.19 -4.98 -11.87
CA VAL A 36 0.93 -6.00 -12.60
C VAL A 36 2.14 -6.42 -11.78
N LEU A 37 2.22 -7.71 -11.48
CA LEU A 37 3.38 -8.32 -10.83
C LEU A 37 4.30 -8.95 -11.88
N LYS A 38 5.57 -8.58 -11.88
CA LYS A 38 6.57 -9.10 -12.82
C LYS A 38 7.91 -9.40 -12.13
N PRO A 39 8.68 -10.39 -12.61
CA PRO A 39 10.07 -10.58 -12.21
C PRO A 39 10.91 -9.33 -12.57
N TRP A 40 11.86 -8.99 -11.71
CA TRP A 40 12.72 -7.82 -11.88
C TRP A 40 14.10 -8.06 -11.26
N TYR A 41 15.11 -8.37 -12.09
CA TYR A 41 16.50 -8.60 -11.66
C TYR A 41 16.66 -9.47 -10.40
N GLY A 42 16.03 -10.65 -10.37
CA GLY A 42 16.08 -11.56 -9.21
C GLY A 42 15.20 -11.14 -8.02
N SER A 43 14.40 -10.09 -8.19
CA SER A 43 13.36 -9.62 -7.27
C SER A 43 11.99 -9.60 -7.96
N TRP A 44 10.98 -9.12 -7.25
CA TRP A 44 9.64 -8.85 -7.78
C TRP A 44 9.41 -7.36 -7.89
N LEU A 45 8.70 -6.94 -8.95
CA LEU A 45 8.18 -5.60 -9.10
C LEU A 45 6.66 -5.67 -9.25
N LEU A 46 5.95 -5.00 -8.34
CA LEU A 46 4.51 -4.74 -8.43
C LEU A 46 4.30 -3.31 -8.88
N GLN A 47 3.69 -3.13 -10.05
CA GLN A 47 3.29 -1.81 -10.55
C GLN A 47 1.80 -1.65 -10.32
N VAL A 48 1.43 -0.65 -9.51
CA VAL A 48 0.03 -0.40 -9.14
C VAL A 48 -0.57 0.61 -10.11
N GLU A 49 -1.80 0.35 -10.57
CA GLU A 49 -2.53 1.28 -11.45
C GLU A 49 -2.70 2.63 -10.74
N ARG A 50 -2.32 3.74 -11.38
CA ARG A 50 -2.42 5.09 -10.79
C ARG A 50 -3.86 5.58 -10.69
N LYS A 51 -4.22 6.17 -9.56
CA LYS A 51 -5.52 6.83 -9.31
C LYS A 51 -5.31 8.25 -8.76
N SER A 52 -6.31 9.11 -8.93
CA SER A 52 -6.23 10.52 -8.55
C SER A 52 -5.93 10.76 -7.07
N TYR A 53 -6.39 9.87 -6.19
CA TYR A 53 -6.21 9.96 -4.75
C TYR A 53 -4.85 9.42 -4.26
N ASP A 54 -4.00 8.91 -5.15
CA ASP A 54 -2.63 8.49 -4.81
C ASP A 54 -1.73 9.66 -4.40
N VAL A 55 -2.14 10.90 -4.69
CA VAL A 55 -1.49 12.11 -4.17
C VAL A 55 -1.37 12.12 -2.63
N LEU A 56 -2.24 11.37 -1.94
CA LEU A 56 -2.20 11.23 -0.48
C LEU A 56 -1.01 10.39 -0.01
N LEU A 57 -0.49 9.48 -0.86
CA LEU A 57 0.65 8.61 -0.53
C LEU A 57 1.92 9.42 -0.28
N ALA A 58 2.03 10.64 -0.82
CA ALA A 58 3.14 11.55 -0.53
C ALA A 58 3.21 11.98 0.95
N ARG A 59 2.15 11.74 1.73
CA ARG A 59 2.04 12.11 3.15
C ARG A 59 1.95 10.90 4.08
N ILE A 60 2.20 9.68 3.57
CA ILE A 60 2.18 8.49 4.42
C ILE A 60 3.45 8.46 5.30
N PRO A 61 3.34 8.20 6.61
CA PRO A 61 4.49 8.34 7.51
C PRO A 61 5.42 7.11 7.57
N TRP A 62 5.27 6.15 6.66
CA TRP A 62 6.10 4.94 6.59
C TRP A 62 6.42 4.55 5.14
N GLY A 63 7.44 3.72 4.94
CA GLY A 63 7.79 3.22 3.62
C GLY A 63 6.79 2.18 3.09
N ILE A 64 6.36 2.33 1.83
CA ILE A 64 5.42 1.41 1.14
C ILE A 64 5.96 0.85 -0.18
N GLN A 65 7.20 1.19 -0.54
CA GLN A 65 7.81 0.83 -1.83
C GLN A 65 8.62 -0.46 -1.77
N THR A 66 9.01 -0.93 -0.59
CA THR A 66 9.87 -2.11 -0.44
C THR A 66 9.29 -3.02 0.62
N ILE A 67 8.94 -4.23 0.22
CA ILE A 67 8.35 -5.24 1.09
C ILE A 67 9.28 -6.47 1.10
N LYS A 68 9.75 -6.83 2.29
CA LYS A 68 10.52 -8.05 2.54
C LYS A 68 10.11 -8.62 3.90
N LEU A 69 9.22 -9.61 3.85
CA LEU A 69 8.77 -10.32 5.04
C LEU A 69 9.69 -11.52 5.32
N PRO A 70 9.73 -12.04 6.56
CA PRO A 70 10.68 -13.11 6.94
C PRO A 70 10.59 -14.38 6.10
N TRP A 71 9.43 -14.66 5.51
CA TRP A 71 9.17 -15.84 4.68
C TRP A 71 9.36 -15.60 3.16
N MET A 72 9.70 -14.39 2.74
CA MET A 72 9.87 -14.09 1.31
C MET A 72 11.29 -14.46 0.85
N ASN A 73 11.42 -15.18 -0.26
CA ASN A 73 12.73 -15.51 -0.85
C ASN A 73 13.38 -14.31 -1.55
N ALA A 74 12.60 -13.42 -2.15
CA ALA A 74 13.07 -12.22 -2.84
C ALA A 74 12.34 -10.97 -2.33
N VAL A 75 12.91 -9.79 -2.58
CA VAL A 75 12.28 -8.50 -2.23
C VAL A 75 11.15 -8.21 -3.23
N LEU A 76 10.08 -7.60 -2.74
CA LEU A 76 9.03 -7.00 -3.58
C LEU A 76 9.19 -5.48 -3.58
N SER A 77 9.57 -4.93 -4.72
CA SER A 77 9.50 -3.50 -4.99
C SER A 77 8.09 -3.14 -5.46
N VAL A 78 7.55 -2.04 -4.97
CA VAL A 78 6.19 -1.57 -5.29
C VAL A 78 6.29 -0.16 -5.86
N GLU A 79 5.90 -0.02 -7.13
CA GLU A 79 5.80 1.26 -7.83
C GLU A 79 4.35 1.75 -7.81
N TRP A 80 4.14 2.87 -7.12
CA TRP A 80 2.85 3.58 -7.07
C TRP A 80 2.73 4.69 -8.12
N TRP A 81 3.86 5.04 -8.73
CA TRP A 81 4.00 6.02 -9.79
C TRP A 81 4.90 5.38 -10.84
N VAL A 82 4.38 5.26 -12.04
CA VAL A 82 5.18 5.05 -13.24
C VAL A 82 5.12 6.38 -13.96
N ASP A 83 6.25 7.07 -14.03
CA ASP A 83 6.44 8.11 -15.04
C ASP A 83 6.73 7.44 -16.39
#